data_AF-A0A932JCR4-F1
#
_entry.id   AF-A0A932JCR4-F1
#
_cell.length_a   1.000
_cell.length_b   1.000
_cell.length_c   1.000
_cell.angle_alpha   90.00
_cell.angle_beta   90.00
_cell.angle_gamma   90.00
#
_symmetry.space_group_name_H-M   'P 1'
#
loop_
_entity.id
_entity.type
_entity.pdbx_description
1 polymer ?
#
loop_
_entity_poly.entity_id
_entity_poly.type
_entity_poly.pdbx_seq_one_letter_code
_entity_poly.pdbx_strand_id
1 'polypeptide(L)'
;MPTHDYLPTTRWMTRALGVMINSFFLLILLLALTNEDGVPPQGWPVIVCLAVCILGVFSACRWTRPGGRIVVAGALALCVAALYSTFVTGLPWEGLVLAFIYPVPFFIVGSLFLVDG
;
A
#
# COMPACT_ATOMS: atom_id res chain seq x y z
N MET A 1 -1.70 8.16 33.90
CA MET A 1 -1.66 8.22 32.42
C MET A 1 -3.02 7.77 31.92
N PRO A 2 -3.86 8.68 31.39
CA PRO A 2 -5.17 8.27 30.86
C PRO A 2 -4.95 7.43 29.61
N THR A 3 -5.44 6.19 29.66
CA THR A 3 -5.59 5.32 28.50
C THR A 3 -6.63 5.97 27.60
N HIS A 4 -6.20 6.52 26.47
CA HIS A 4 -7.11 6.91 25.39
C HIS A 4 -7.81 5.64 24.90
N ASP A 5 -9.00 5.37 25.43
CA ASP A 5 -9.91 4.37 24.88
C ASP A 5 -10.34 4.85 23.50
N TYR A 6 -9.58 4.44 22.47
CA TYR A 6 -10.00 4.62 21.09
C TYR A 6 -11.32 3.87 20.90
N LEU A 7 -12.39 4.65 20.73
CA LEU A 7 -13.75 4.15 20.59
C LEU A 7 -13.78 3.03 19.52
N PRO A 8 -14.57 1.96 19.70
CA PRO A 8 -14.68 0.87 18.71
C PRO A 8 -14.97 1.39 17.28
N THR A 9 -15.57 2.57 17.18
CA THR A 9 -15.78 3.33 15.94
C THR A 9 -14.50 3.61 15.14
N THR A 10 -13.39 4.00 15.77
CA THR A 10 -12.15 4.34 15.03
C THR A 10 -11.55 3.09 14.38
N ARG A 11 -11.56 1.96 15.08
CA ARG A 11 -11.11 0.66 14.54
C ARG A 11 -11.92 0.22 13.32
N TRP A 12 -13.23 0.43 13.34
CA TRP A 12 -14.10 0.13 12.19
C TRP A 12 -13.84 1.07 11.02
N MET A 13 -13.62 2.37 11.28
CA MET A 13 -13.25 3.34 10.25
C MET A 13 -11.91 2.97 9.58
N THR A 14 -10.89 2.61 10.34
CA THR A 14 -9.58 2.18 9.79
C THR A 14 -9.71 0.94 8.93
N ARG A 15 -10.52 -0.04 9.34
CA ARG A 15 -10.81 -1.23 8.51
C ARG A 15 -11.55 -0.88 7.23
N ALA A 16 -12.58 -0.02 7.30
CA ALA A 16 -13.33 0.41 6.12
C ALA A 16 -12.45 1.17 5.13
N LEU A 17 -11.61 2.09 5.62
CA LEU A 17 -10.63 2.81 4.81
C LEU A 17 -9.61 1.87 4.19
N GLY A 18 -9.11 0.90 4.97
CA GLY A 18 -8.22 -0.15 4.48
C GLY A 18 -8.84 -0.94 3.34
N VAL A 19 -10.09 -1.41 3.49
CA VAL A 19 -10.82 -2.13 2.43
C VAL A 19 -10.99 -1.27 1.19
N MET A 20 -11.40 0.00 1.33
CA MET A 20 -11.58 0.92 0.20
C MET A 20 -10.29 1.11 -0.61
N ILE A 21 -9.18 1.40 0.08
CA ILE A 21 -7.87 1.55 -0.55
C ILE A 21 -7.46 0.24 -1.20
N ASN A 22 -7.64 -0.88 -0.52
CA ASN A 22 -7.29 -2.19 -1.05
C ASN A 22 -8.07 -2.54 -2.32
N SER A 23 -9.38 -2.29 -2.35
CA SER A 23 -10.21 -2.51 -3.54
C SER A 23 -9.73 -1.69 -4.74
N PHE A 24 -9.40 -0.41 -4.53
CA PHE A 24 -8.88 0.45 -5.59
C PHE A 24 -7.55 -0.06 -6.16
N PHE A 25 -6.60 -0.42 -5.28
CA PHE A 25 -5.30 -0.92 -5.71
C PHE A 25 -5.34 -2.34 -6.27
N LEU A 26 -6.29 -3.17 -5.85
CA LEU A 26 -6.52 -4.49 -6.42
C LEU A 26 -7.04 -4.37 -7.85
N LEU A 27 -7.90 -3.39 -8.14
CA LEU A 27 -8.31 -3.08 -9.51
C LEU A 27 -7.10 -2.65 -10.35
N ILE A 28 -6.24 -1.76 -9.85
CA ILE A 28 -5.00 -1.35 -10.54
C ILE A 28 -4.11 -2.56 -10.82
N LEU A 29 -3.90 -3.43 -9.82
CA LEU A 29 -3.10 -4.64 -9.95
C LEU A 29 -3.67 -5.56 -11.03
N LEU A 30 -4.99 -5.77 -11.03
CA LEU A 30 -5.66 -6.60 -12.02
C LEU A 30 -5.49 -6.00 -13.42
N LEU A 31 -5.78 -4.71 -13.59
CA LEU A 31 -5.57 -3.98 -14.85
C LEU A 31 -4.13 -4.10 -15.36
N ALA A 32 -3.14 -3.99 -14.48
CA ALA A 32 -1.73 -4.14 -14.83
C ALA A 32 -1.39 -5.57 -15.31
N LEU A 33 -1.97 -6.59 -14.68
CA LEU A 33 -1.73 -7.99 -15.01
C LEU A 33 -2.50 -8.46 -16.25
N THR A 34 -3.66 -7.87 -16.53
CA THR A 34 -4.48 -8.18 -17.72
C THR A 34 -4.17 -7.29 -18.92
N ASN A 35 -3.17 -6.41 -18.81
CA ASN A 35 -2.77 -5.56 -19.93
C ASN A 35 -2.21 -6.41 -21.09
N GLU A 36 -2.69 -6.16 -22.30
CA GLU A 36 -2.32 -6.93 -23.50
C GLU A 36 -0.82 -6.81 -23.84
N ASP A 37 -0.21 -5.67 -23.54
CA ASP A 37 1.22 -5.42 -23.74
C ASP A 37 2.11 -6.12 -22.70
N GLY A 38 1.52 -6.67 -21.64
CA GLY A 38 2.22 -7.30 -20.53
C GLY A 38 2.98 -6.30 -19.64
N VAL A 39 3.45 -6.78 -18.49
CA VAL A 39 4.21 -5.97 -17.53
C VAL A 39 5.69 -6.01 -17.90
N PRO A 40 6.34 -4.86 -18.17
CA PRO A 40 7.76 -4.85 -18.45
C PRO A 40 8.56 -5.36 -17.24
N PRO A 41 9.75 -5.96 -17.41
CA PRO A 41 10.53 -6.57 -16.33
C PRO A 41 10.76 -5.61 -15.14
N GLN A 42 10.96 -4.32 -15.42
CA GLN A 42 11.13 -3.25 -14.44
C GLN A 42 9.88 -2.88 -13.63
N GLY A 43 8.69 -3.29 -14.07
CA GLY A 43 7.42 -3.08 -13.38
C GLY A 43 7.10 -4.18 -12.36
N TRP A 44 7.70 -5.37 -12.49
CA TRP A 44 7.46 -6.49 -11.58
C TRP A 44 7.79 -6.19 -10.11
N PRO A 45 8.89 -5.50 -9.76
CA PRO A 45 9.15 -5.13 -8.37
C PRO A 45 8.03 -4.28 -7.75
N VAL A 46 7.45 -3.37 -8.54
CA VAL A 46 6.33 -2.51 -8.12
C VAL A 46 5.09 -3.36 -7.89
N ILE A 47 4.79 -4.28 -8.81
CA ILE A 47 3.66 -5.21 -8.70
C ILE A 47 3.79 -6.11 -7.46
N VAL A 48 4.97 -6.66 -7.20
CA VAL A 48 5.21 -7.52 -6.03
C VAL A 48 5.05 -6.72 -4.75
N CYS A 49 5.63 -5.52 -4.66
CA CYS A 49 5.46 -4.65 -3.49
C CYS A 49 4.00 -4.26 -3.28
N LEU A 50 3.27 -3.99 -4.36
CA LEU A 50 1.84 -3.68 -4.33
C LEU A 50 1.03 -4.86 -3.80
N ALA A 51 1.29 -6.07 -4.30
CA ALA A 51 0.65 -7.29 -3.82
C ALA A 51 0.94 -7.53 -2.32
N VAL A 52 2.17 -7.28 -1.87
CA VAL A 52 2.54 -7.36 -0.44
C VAL A 52 1.75 -6.33 0.39
N CYS A 53 1.60 -5.10 -0.09
CA CYS A 53 0.78 -4.09 0.59
C CYS A 53 -0.68 -4.54 0.70
N ILE A 54 -1.25 -5.05 -0.39
CA ILE A 54 -2.64 -5.56 -0.45
C ILE A 54 -2.85 -6.69 0.56
N LEU A 55 -1.97 -7.69 0.56
CA LEU A 55 -1.99 -8.80 1.52
C LEU A 55 -1.77 -8.31 2.94
N GLY A 56 -0.90 -7.32 3.13
CA GLY A 56 -0.66 -6.66 4.41
C GLY A 56 -1.94 -6.05 4.97
N VAL A 57 -2.71 -5.32 4.15
CA VAL A 57 -3.98 -4.69 4.58
C VAL A 57 -5.02 -5.76 4.96
N PHE A 58 -5.14 -6.84 4.18
CA PHE A 58 -6.01 -7.97 4.55
C PHE A 58 -5.56 -8.62 5.86
N SER A 59 -4.26 -8.80 6.05
CA SER A 59 -3.72 -9.36 7.29
C SER A 59 -3.97 -8.45 8.50
N ALA A 60 -3.91 -7.12 8.31
CA ALA A 60 -4.16 -6.13 9.34
C ALA A 60 -5.61 -6.10 9.83
N CYS A 61 -6.56 -6.52 8.98
CA CYS A 61 -7.97 -6.66 9.38
C CYS A 61 -8.14 -7.72 10.49
N ARG A 62 -7.35 -8.80 10.47
CA ARG A 62 -7.38 -9.88 11.48
C ARG A 62 -6.35 -9.68 12.59
N TRP A 63 -5.15 -9.21 12.24
CA TRP A 63 -4.05 -8.92 13.16
C TRP A 63 -3.51 -7.50 12.95
N THR A 64 -4.10 -6.53 13.66
CA THR A 64 -3.86 -5.09 13.47
C THR A 64 -2.39 -4.70 13.48
N ARG A 65 -1.66 -4.97 14.58
CA ARG A 65 -0.25 -4.57 14.71
C ARG A 65 0.69 -5.22 13.70
N PRO A 66 0.79 -6.56 13.58
CA PRO A 66 1.72 -7.17 12.64
C PRO A 66 1.35 -6.88 11.19
N GLY A 67 0.06 -6.86 10.85
CA GLY A 67 -0.40 -6.47 9.52
C GLY A 67 -0.05 -5.01 9.20
N GLY A 68 -0.26 -4.09 10.14
CA GLY A 68 0.15 -2.69 10.00
C GLY A 68 1.64 -2.53 9.74
N ARG A 69 2.51 -3.31 10.43
CA ARG A 69 3.96 -3.32 10.16
C ARG A 69 4.29 -3.77 8.74
N ILE A 70 3.64 -4.84 8.28
CA ILE A 70 3.81 -5.36 6.91
C ILE A 70 3.39 -4.31 5.88
N VAL A 71 2.27 -3.62 6.10
CA VAL A 71 1.79 -2.56 5.20
C VAL A 71 2.77 -1.40 5.15
N VAL A 72 3.27 -0.92 6.29
CA VAL A 72 4.24 0.19 6.32
C VAL A 72 5.55 -0.21 5.64
N ALA A 73 6.08 -1.40 5.94
CA ALA A 73 7.29 -1.91 5.29
C ALA A 73 7.08 -2.09 3.77
N GLY A 74 5.92 -2.62 3.37
CA GLY A 74 5.52 -2.76 1.98
C GLY A 74 5.41 -1.42 1.26
N ALA A 75 4.83 -0.39 1.90
CA ALA A 75 4.71 0.95 1.33
C ALA A 75 6.09 1.59 1.11
N LEU A 76 7.01 1.45 2.07
CA LEU A 76 8.38 1.90 1.91
C LEU A 76 9.08 1.17 0.76
N ALA A 77 8.93 -0.15 0.69
CA ALA A 77 9.48 -0.94 -0.41
C ALA A 77 8.87 -0.56 -1.76
N LEU A 78 7.56 -0.27 -1.80
CA LEU A 78 6.86 0.20 -3.00
C LEU A 78 7.39 1.55 -3.48
N CYS A 79 7.68 2.47 -2.56
CA CYS A 79 8.32 3.76 -2.87
C CYS A 79 9.69 3.54 -3.53
N VAL A 80 10.54 2.71 -2.93
CA VAL A 80 11.86 2.40 -3.49
C VAL A 80 11.75 1.71 -4.85
N ALA A 81 10.84 0.74 -5.00
CA ALA A 81 10.61 0.03 -6.25
C ALA A 81 10.11 0.98 -7.36
N ALA A 82 9.19 1.88 -7.04
CA ALA A 82 8.65 2.85 -7.99
C ALA A 82 9.69 3.91 -8.39
N LEU A 83 10.50 4.38 -7.43
CA LEU A 83 11.62 5.28 -7.72
C LEU A 83 12.63 4.59 -8.64
N TYR A 84 13.04 3.36 -8.32
CA TYR A 84 13.97 2.60 -9.15
C TYR A 84 13.41 2.37 -10.57
N SER A 85 12.14 1.98 -10.68
CA SER A 85 11.47 1.80 -11.98
C SER A 85 11.47 3.10 -12.79
N THR A 86 11.20 4.24 -12.16
CA THR A 86 11.25 5.58 -12.80
C THR A 86 12.65 5.90 -13.33
N PHE A 87 13.70 5.64 -12.54
CA PHE A 87 15.08 5.87 -12.97
C PHE A 87 15.48 5.00 -14.16
N VAL A 88 15.09 3.72 -14.16
CA VAL A 88 15.45 2.77 -15.24
C VAL A 88 14.68 3.06 -16.53
N THR A 89 13.42 3.46 -16.42
CA THR A 89 12.56 3.79 -17.58
C THR A 89 12.88 5.16 -18.20
N GLY A 90 13.66 6.00 -17.51
CA GLY A 90 13.86 7.39 -17.91
C GLY A 90 12.57 8.22 -17.87
N LEU A 91 11.57 7.78 -17.09
CA LEU A 91 10.33 8.52 -16.91
C LEU A 91 10.65 9.90 -16.28
N PRO A 92 10.06 10.99 -16.81
CA PRO A 92 10.31 12.35 -16.33
C PRO A 92 9.67 12.57 -14.95
N TRP A 93 9.53 13.82 -14.53
CA TRP A 93 9.02 14.23 -13.21
C TRP A 93 7.73 13.50 -12.78
N GLU A 94 6.90 13.09 -13.73
CA GLU A 94 5.66 12.33 -13.53
C GLU A 94 5.89 10.99 -12.81
N GLY A 95 6.94 10.25 -13.19
CA GLY A 95 7.27 8.97 -12.54
C GLY A 95 7.69 9.16 -11.09
N LEU A 96 8.43 10.25 -10.79
CA LEU A 96 8.82 10.60 -9.43
C LEU A 96 7.59 10.94 -8.59
N VAL A 97 6.67 11.73 -9.13
CA VAL A 97 5.40 12.07 -8.45
C VAL A 97 4.61 10.82 -8.11
N LEU A 98 4.43 9.93 -9.08
CA LEU A 98 3.71 8.68 -8.88
C LEU A 98 4.41 7.78 -7.83
N ALA A 99 5.74 7.73 -7.82
CA ALA A 99 6.51 6.96 -6.85
C ALA A 99 6.29 7.42 -5.40
N PHE A 100 5.98 8.70 -5.16
CA PHE A 100 5.64 9.20 -3.83
C PHE A 100 4.14 9.14 -3.54
N ILE A 101 3.26 9.37 -4.52
CA ILE A 101 1.82 9.40 -4.30
C ILE A 101 1.26 8.00 -4.03
N TYR A 102 1.67 6.98 -4.80
CA TYR A 102 1.08 5.64 -4.69
C TYR A 102 1.31 4.94 -3.34
N PRO A 103 2.48 5.06 -2.69
CA PRO A 103 2.69 4.46 -1.37
C PRO A 103 1.94 5.16 -0.23
N VAL A 104 1.60 6.45 -0.38
CA VAL A 104 1.03 7.26 0.72
C VAL A 104 -0.28 6.69 1.29
N PRO A 105 -1.28 6.27 0.50
CA PRO A 105 -2.48 5.64 1.03
C PRO A 105 -2.19 4.40 1.89
N PHE A 106 -1.26 3.55 1.45
CA PHE A 106 -0.85 2.38 2.23
C PHE A 106 -0.11 2.78 3.50
N PHE A 107 0.76 3.79 3.44
CA PHE A 107 1.45 4.29 4.62
C PHE A 107 0.47 4.83 5.66
N ILE A 108 -0.51 5.65 5.25
CA ILE A 108 -1.57 6.17 6.13
C ILE A 108 -2.33 5.02 6.79
N VAL A 109 -2.83 4.06 5.99
CA VAL A 109 -3.59 2.91 6.51
C VAL A 109 -2.74 2.04 7.43
N GLY A 110 -1.49 1.77 7.07
CA GLY A 110 -0.56 0.99 7.87
C GLY A 110 -0.28 1.66 9.22
N SER A 111 -0.06 2.97 9.23
CA SER A 111 0.10 3.76 10.45
C SER A 111 -1.16 3.74 11.31
N LEU A 112 -2.35 3.89 10.72
CA LEU A 112 -3.62 3.79 11.46
C LEU A 112 -3.79 2.42 12.12
N PHE A 113 -3.48 1.32 11.42
CA PHE A 113 -3.52 -0.02 12.00
C PHE A 113 -2.52 -0.24 13.15
N LEU A 114 -1.39 0.47 13.14
CA LEU A 114 -0.40 0.44 14.22
C LEU A 114 -0.85 1.23 15.45
N VAL A 115 -1.55 2.34 15.25
CA VAL A 115 -2.06 3.20 16.33
C VAL A 115 -3.31 2.59 16.97
N ASP A 116 -4.22 2.03 16.17
CA ASP A 116 -5.48 1.44 16.64
C ASP A 116 -5.33 0.03 17.26
N GLY A 117 -4.23 -0.65 16.95
CA GLY A 117 -3.91 -2.01 17.39
C GLY A 117 -3.19 -2.07 18.73
#